data_AF-A0A0A1V6J8-F1
#
_entry.id   AF-A0A0A1V6J8-F1
#
_cell.length_a   1.000
_cell.length_b   1.000
_cell.length_c   1.000
_cell.angle_alpha   90.00
_cell.angle_beta   90.00
_cell.angle_gamma   90.00
#
_symmetry.space_group_name_H-M   'P 1'
#
loop_
_entity.id
_entity.type
_entity.pdbx_description
1 polymer ?
#
loop_
_entity_poly.entity_id
_entity_poly.type
_entity_poly.pdbx_seq_one_letter_code
_entity_poly.pdbx_strand_id
1 'polypeptide(L)'
;MEPASLTSLPDDLLLDIVEYLDTARDTSHLGRVAKHTHRLVQQAGWKTFVKTRFPSLRVPHGNGCSWSDAADTISYLDRCWDKRAIQLSLFRTQPRPRTKDAPRQPRQAIDFHGIVDAHYMPSLDEEVVAWGAGEDLHVRWGRDATQTWKSVLGASMSTKYAPGTGDATCLSIIERRAGLPEVVVGRANGDVQVLSAANNKSFGQPTQTVIKLDGRQDAHQQTPFSISPGRLAVSCTEWQPDTDMLATCRSSHLHLYNIPPERDADPKPLAYHDLSKDRPGNEESLIRDIKFLGRTSIAVALGASSQPIQYGTIRPTGVDFVPASRNPDACDSLDGRLELTAPGEVTSVWSIQAVGHRANSNLLLSSWHDGSFRLMDVRTPSPYDAIYRDNFQPYHAGGPLLVYGTERFVSGNNTAPTLRLFDFRFPKPYFHSTALPCSPREPRPRVACSSGKPLDDRTAVWRCEPGSSRRCNWHAAMESPCFRQDTTLWLGHRGMDRVFSLAKASDTSDKFYLGLRGAIAEAQLVLEQDVPTRRQSVPRCPAGWRVSAAPNAAMADTGISLSTSSVHGGAHGDLHNGMPEMLYHYDGSQRKQGLRELLEPPEGTRFDTAWRQQVAARHRGH
;
A
#
# COMPACT_ATOMS: atom_id res chain seq x y z
N MET A 1 -53.28 -14.95 -19.45
CA MET A 1 -52.11 -14.74 -18.58
C MET A 1 -50.98 -14.26 -19.46
N GLU A 2 -50.46 -13.07 -19.23
CA GLU A 2 -49.19 -12.68 -19.87
C GLU A 2 -48.12 -13.69 -19.45
N PRO A 3 -47.27 -14.16 -20.39
CA PRO A 3 -46.19 -15.05 -20.05
C PRO A 3 -45.24 -14.35 -19.08
N ALA A 4 -44.88 -15.04 -17.99
CA ALA A 4 -43.91 -14.53 -17.03
C ALA A 4 -42.63 -14.15 -17.78
N SER A 5 -42.27 -12.87 -17.72
CA SER A 5 -41.10 -12.32 -18.41
C SER A 5 -40.22 -11.60 -17.40
N LEU A 6 -38.91 -11.59 -17.66
CA LEU A 6 -37.95 -10.86 -16.84
C LEU A 6 -38.34 -9.39 -16.66
N THR A 7 -39.00 -8.80 -17.68
CA THR A 7 -39.46 -7.41 -17.68
C THR A 7 -40.71 -7.14 -16.85
N SER A 8 -41.41 -8.20 -16.42
CA SER A 8 -42.60 -8.11 -15.55
C SER A 8 -42.29 -8.33 -14.07
N LEU A 9 -41.02 -8.62 -13.73
CA LEU A 9 -40.60 -8.78 -12.34
C LEU A 9 -40.58 -7.43 -11.60
N PRO A 10 -40.95 -7.40 -10.31
CA PRO A 10 -40.73 -6.24 -9.44
C PRO A 10 -39.25 -5.85 -9.32
N ASP A 11 -39.01 -4.58 -9.01
CA ASP A 11 -37.67 -4.00 -8.86
C ASP A 11 -36.82 -4.76 -7.83
N ASP A 12 -37.40 -5.17 -6.70
CA ASP A 12 -36.67 -5.90 -5.64
C ASP A 12 -36.12 -7.24 -6.15
N LEU A 13 -36.92 -8.02 -6.89
CA LEU A 13 -36.46 -9.29 -7.47
C LEU A 13 -35.41 -9.09 -8.57
N LEU A 14 -35.51 -8.00 -9.32
CA LEU A 14 -34.48 -7.66 -10.30
C LEU A 14 -33.17 -7.24 -9.64
N LEU A 15 -33.22 -6.57 -8.49
CA LEU A 15 -32.03 -6.25 -7.70
C LEU A 15 -31.44 -7.50 -7.06
N ASP A 16 -32.25 -8.43 -6.56
CA ASP A 16 -31.78 -9.75 -6.09
C ASP A 16 -31.03 -10.48 -7.23
N ILE A 17 -31.58 -10.46 -8.45
CA ILE A 17 -30.89 -11.03 -9.62
C ILE A 17 -29.53 -10.37 -9.85
N VAL A 18 -29.43 -9.04 -9.70
CA VAL A 18 -28.17 -8.30 -9.85
C VAL A 18 -27.11 -8.76 -8.84
N GLU A 19 -27.49 -9.14 -7.62
CA GLU A 19 -26.55 -9.67 -6.62
C GLU A 19 -25.83 -10.94 -7.12
N TYR A 20 -26.54 -11.77 -7.88
CA TYR A 20 -26.00 -13.01 -8.45
C TYR A 20 -25.26 -12.83 -9.78
N LEU A 21 -25.25 -11.62 -10.37
CA LEU A 21 -24.48 -11.37 -11.59
C LEU A 21 -22.98 -11.28 -11.29
N ASP A 22 -22.20 -12.14 -11.95
CA ASP A 22 -20.77 -12.27 -11.67
C ASP A 22 -19.94 -11.11 -12.22
N THR A 23 -20.40 -10.46 -13.30
CA THR A 23 -19.59 -9.46 -13.99
C THR A 23 -20.34 -8.16 -14.29
N ALA A 24 -19.58 -7.07 -14.42
CA ALA A 24 -20.11 -5.78 -14.85
C ALA A 24 -20.75 -5.86 -16.25
N ARG A 25 -20.24 -6.76 -17.10
CA ARG A 25 -20.81 -7.04 -18.42
C ARG A 25 -22.23 -7.58 -18.30
N ASP A 26 -22.46 -8.55 -17.42
CA ASP A 26 -23.77 -9.17 -17.24
C ASP A 26 -24.79 -8.16 -16.71
N THR A 27 -24.36 -7.31 -15.76
CA THR A 27 -25.17 -6.20 -15.24
C THR A 27 -25.54 -5.20 -16.34
N SER A 28 -24.58 -4.87 -17.21
CA SER A 28 -24.83 -4.03 -18.38
C SER A 28 -25.83 -4.67 -19.36
N HIS A 29 -25.70 -5.98 -19.62
CA HIS A 29 -26.64 -6.71 -20.49
C HIS A 29 -28.06 -6.73 -19.92
N LEU A 30 -28.24 -6.94 -18.62
CA LEU A 30 -29.55 -6.85 -17.95
C LEU A 30 -30.18 -5.47 -18.15
N GLY A 31 -29.38 -4.41 -17.98
CA GLY A 31 -29.80 -3.03 -18.22
C GLY A 31 -30.11 -2.70 -19.68
N ARG A 32 -29.82 -3.60 -20.62
CA ARG A 32 -30.13 -3.46 -22.06
C ARG A 32 -31.35 -4.25 -22.51
N VAL A 33 -31.96 -5.05 -21.63
CA VAL A 33 -33.13 -5.88 -21.97
C VAL A 33 -34.38 -5.04 -22.24
N ALA A 34 -34.68 -4.05 -21.38
CA ALA A 34 -35.85 -3.18 -21.53
C ALA A 34 -35.64 -1.81 -20.90
N LYS A 35 -36.54 -0.85 -21.20
CA LYS A 35 -36.49 0.50 -20.59
C LYS A 35 -36.61 0.48 -19.08
N HIS A 36 -37.40 -0.45 -18.54
CA HIS A 36 -37.59 -0.64 -17.11
C HIS A 36 -36.30 -1.10 -16.42
N THR A 37 -35.70 -2.20 -16.91
CA THR A 37 -34.42 -2.71 -16.37
C THR A 37 -33.28 -1.73 -16.54
N HIS A 38 -33.25 -0.97 -17.64
CA HIS A 38 -32.28 0.10 -17.84
C HIS A 38 -32.34 1.14 -16.72
N ARG A 39 -33.55 1.65 -16.41
CA ARG A 39 -33.74 2.64 -15.34
C ARG A 39 -33.34 2.07 -13.98
N LEU A 40 -33.73 0.84 -13.67
CA LEU A 40 -33.39 0.18 -12.42
C LEU A 40 -31.88 0.01 -12.26
N VAL A 41 -31.19 -0.46 -13.30
CA VAL A 41 -29.73 -0.67 -13.26
C VAL A 41 -28.99 0.65 -13.03
N GLN A 42 -29.43 1.73 -13.68
CA GLN A 42 -28.85 3.06 -13.49
C GLN A 42 -29.13 3.66 -12.10
N GLN A 43 -30.32 3.41 -11.54
CA GLN A 43 -30.72 3.95 -10.24
C GLN A 43 -30.10 3.18 -9.07
N ALA A 44 -30.05 1.85 -9.14
CA ALA A 44 -29.66 1.00 -8.02
C ALA A 44 -28.80 -0.22 -8.41
N GLY A 45 -28.96 -0.78 -9.62
CA GLY A 45 -28.25 -2.01 -10.00
C GLY A 45 -26.73 -1.89 -9.95
N TRP A 46 -26.14 -0.80 -10.44
CA TRP A 46 -24.67 -0.62 -10.34
C TRP A 46 -24.19 -0.50 -8.89
N LYS A 47 -24.95 0.14 -8.02
CA LYS A 47 -24.65 0.23 -6.59
C LYS A 47 -24.70 -1.15 -5.94
N THR A 48 -25.73 -1.93 -6.24
CA THR A 48 -25.87 -3.32 -5.77
C THR A 48 -24.67 -4.15 -6.23
N PHE A 49 -24.36 -4.13 -7.52
CA PHE A 49 -23.20 -4.84 -8.09
C PHE A 49 -21.88 -4.46 -7.41
N VAL A 50 -21.59 -3.16 -7.24
CA VAL A 50 -20.34 -2.72 -6.61
C VAL A 50 -20.26 -3.19 -5.15
N LYS A 51 -21.36 -3.08 -4.40
CA LYS A 51 -21.39 -3.49 -3.00
C LYS A 51 -21.29 -5.01 -2.80
N THR A 52 -21.82 -5.80 -3.74
CA THR A 52 -21.78 -7.27 -3.66
C THR A 52 -20.43 -7.82 -4.16
N ARG A 53 -19.89 -7.25 -5.25
CA ARG A 53 -18.66 -7.72 -5.90
C ARG A 53 -17.38 -7.07 -5.39
N PHE A 54 -17.46 -5.97 -4.64
CA PHE A 54 -16.32 -5.30 -4.02
C PHE A 54 -16.65 -4.81 -2.59
N PRO A 55 -17.11 -5.70 -1.69
CA PRO A 55 -17.62 -5.32 -0.36
C PRO A 55 -16.55 -4.74 0.56
N SER A 56 -15.28 -5.07 0.33
CA SER A 56 -14.12 -4.66 1.14
C SER A 56 -13.52 -3.34 0.73
N LEU A 57 -13.82 -2.82 -0.47
CA LEU A 57 -13.21 -1.60 -0.99
C LEU A 57 -13.93 -0.34 -0.48
N ARG A 58 -13.13 0.67 -0.12
CA ARG A 58 -13.58 2.04 0.15
C ARG A 58 -13.84 2.76 -1.15
N VAL A 59 -15.07 2.66 -1.65
CA VAL A 59 -15.50 3.41 -2.83
C VAL A 59 -15.89 4.82 -2.42
N PRO A 60 -15.13 5.87 -2.79
CA PRO A 60 -15.55 7.23 -2.54
C PRO A 60 -16.80 7.51 -3.38
N HIS A 61 -17.89 7.91 -2.74
CA HIS A 61 -19.12 8.29 -3.43
C HIS A 61 -19.49 9.71 -3.03
N GLY A 62 -19.10 10.67 -3.86
CA GLY A 62 -19.53 12.06 -3.78
C GLY A 62 -20.66 12.37 -4.76
N ASN A 63 -21.21 13.58 -4.70
CA ASN A 63 -22.36 14.04 -5.50
C ASN A 63 -22.13 14.02 -7.03
N GLY A 64 -20.90 13.77 -7.51
CA GLY A 64 -20.54 13.80 -8.94
C GLY A 64 -20.18 12.46 -9.59
N CYS A 65 -19.97 11.37 -8.83
CA CYS A 65 -19.51 10.09 -9.38
C CYS A 65 -20.69 9.11 -9.48
N SER A 66 -21.03 8.65 -10.69
CA SER A 66 -22.09 7.66 -10.87
C SER A 66 -21.62 6.28 -10.39
N TRP A 67 -22.55 5.44 -9.90
CA TRP A 67 -22.20 4.05 -9.55
C TRP A 67 -21.72 3.24 -10.75
N SER A 68 -22.13 3.60 -11.97
CA SER A 68 -21.59 3.03 -13.20
C SER A 68 -20.11 3.35 -13.39
N ASP A 69 -19.68 4.59 -13.14
CA ASP A 69 -18.27 4.97 -13.28
C ASP A 69 -17.41 4.24 -12.23
N ALA A 70 -17.93 4.10 -11.00
CA ALA A 70 -17.27 3.32 -9.96
C ALA A 70 -17.15 1.83 -10.35
N ALA A 71 -18.21 1.24 -10.90
CA ALA A 71 -18.19 -0.16 -11.37
C ALA A 71 -17.18 -0.37 -12.51
N ASP A 72 -17.15 0.55 -13.48
CA ASP A 72 -16.17 0.51 -14.59
C ASP A 72 -14.75 0.63 -14.06
N THR A 73 -14.48 1.64 -13.23
CA THR A 73 -13.15 1.90 -12.63
C THR A 73 -12.66 0.69 -11.83
N ILE A 74 -13.44 0.19 -10.88
CA ILE A 74 -12.99 -0.89 -10.00
C ILE A 74 -12.81 -2.20 -10.77
N SER A 75 -13.71 -2.51 -11.71
CA SER A 75 -13.60 -3.70 -12.54
C SER A 75 -12.40 -3.65 -13.51
N TYR A 76 -12.04 -2.45 -13.98
CA TYR A 76 -10.82 -2.18 -14.74
C TYR A 76 -9.57 -2.33 -13.88
N LEU A 77 -9.53 -1.70 -12.71
CA LEU A 77 -8.39 -1.77 -11.79
C LEU A 77 -8.13 -3.20 -11.31
N ASP A 78 -9.18 -3.98 -11.05
CA ASP A 78 -9.03 -5.40 -10.71
C ASP A 78 -8.31 -6.18 -11.82
N ARG A 79 -8.62 -5.88 -13.09
CA ARG A 79 -7.91 -6.46 -14.24
C ARG A 79 -6.46 -5.99 -14.33
N CYS A 80 -6.19 -4.71 -14.06
CA CYS A 80 -4.82 -4.19 -14.00
C CYS A 80 -3.99 -4.90 -12.94
N TRP A 81 -4.56 -5.12 -11.75
CA TRP A 81 -3.92 -5.87 -10.68
C TRP A 81 -3.66 -7.31 -11.09
N ASP A 82 -4.67 -8.05 -11.57
CA ASP A 82 -4.52 -9.45 -11.97
C ASP A 82 -3.48 -9.62 -13.09
N LYS A 83 -3.34 -8.64 -13.99
CA LYS A 83 -2.34 -8.65 -15.07
C LYS A 83 -0.98 -8.04 -14.68
N ARG A 84 -0.82 -7.58 -13.44
CA ARG A 84 0.36 -6.84 -12.96
C ARG A 84 0.73 -5.67 -13.90
N ALA A 85 -0.28 -4.97 -14.39
CA ALA A 85 -0.17 -3.90 -15.37
C ALA A 85 0.15 -2.56 -14.67
N ILE A 86 1.43 -2.36 -14.38
CA ILE A 86 1.93 -1.22 -13.60
C ILE A 86 2.95 -0.42 -14.44
N GLN A 87 2.68 0.86 -14.62
CA GLN A 87 3.60 1.81 -15.23
C GLN A 87 4.24 2.68 -14.14
N LEU A 88 5.57 2.79 -14.16
CA LEU A 88 6.33 3.56 -13.16
C LEU A 88 6.84 4.89 -13.72
N SER A 89 6.49 5.97 -13.04
CA SER A 89 7.03 7.31 -13.27
C SER A 89 7.89 7.75 -12.09
N LEU A 90 9.15 8.09 -12.36
CA LEU A 90 10.12 8.46 -11.34
C LEU A 90 10.39 9.97 -11.35
N PHE A 91 10.16 10.61 -10.21
CA PHE A 91 10.34 12.04 -9.95
C PHE A 91 11.62 12.28 -9.18
N ARG A 92 12.46 13.18 -9.69
CA ARG A 92 13.72 13.57 -9.03
C ARG A 92 13.98 15.05 -9.12
N THR A 93 14.74 15.57 -8.16
CA THR A 93 15.26 16.93 -8.22
C THR A 93 16.24 17.06 -9.39
N GLN A 94 16.14 18.15 -10.13
CA GLN A 94 17.14 18.53 -11.11
C GLN A 94 18.24 19.30 -10.38
N PRO A 95 19.52 18.95 -10.58
CA PRO A 95 20.61 19.79 -10.09
C PRO A 95 20.47 21.17 -10.72
N ARG A 96 20.40 22.22 -9.89
CA ARG A 96 20.32 23.60 -10.38
C ARG A 96 21.54 23.87 -11.28
N PRO A 97 21.36 24.47 -12.47
CA PRO A 97 22.48 24.84 -13.32
C PRO A 97 23.42 25.75 -12.52
N ARG A 98 24.72 25.39 -12.47
CA ARG A 98 25.73 26.19 -11.77
C ARG A 98 25.89 27.52 -12.50
N THR A 99 25.30 28.59 -11.97
CA THR A 99 25.73 29.95 -12.30
C THR A 99 27.09 30.18 -11.65
N LYS A 100 28.01 30.86 -12.36
CA LYS A 100 29.40 31.06 -11.92
C LYS A 100 29.50 31.79 -10.56
N ASP A 101 28.44 32.50 -10.16
CA ASP A 101 28.37 33.34 -8.95
C ASP A 101 27.48 32.75 -7.85
N ALA A 102 26.93 31.54 -8.01
CA ALA A 102 26.13 30.93 -6.95
C ALA A 102 27.04 30.40 -5.82
N PRO A 103 26.78 30.76 -4.55
CA PRO A 103 27.52 30.19 -3.43
C PRO A 103 27.43 28.66 -3.46
N ARG A 104 28.56 27.99 -3.20
CA ARG A 104 28.61 26.53 -3.07
C ARG A 104 27.59 26.11 -2.00
N GLN A 105 26.44 25.60 -2.42
CA GLN A 105 25.54 24.96 -1.47
C GLN A 105 26.28 23.75 -0.87
N PRO A 106 26.27 23.59 0.46
CA PRO A 106 26.84 22.40 1.08
C PRO A 106 26.16 21.17 0.48
N ARG A 107 26.92 20.31 -0.20
CA ARG A 107 26.39 19.02 -0.67
C ARG A 107 26.18 18.17 0.56
N GLN A 108 24.93 17.83 0.87
CA GLN A 108 24.68 16.74 1.80
C GLN A 108 25.32 15.47 1.26
N ALA A 109 25.95 14.69 2.14
CA ALA A 109 26.55 13.40 1.78
C ALA A 109 25.48 12.33 1.48
N ILE A 110 24.24 12.56 1.92
CA ILE A 110 23.10 11.65 1.83
C ILE A 110 21.95 12.41 1.16
N ASP A 111 21.32 11.81 0.16
CA ASP A 111 20.11 12.35 -0.47
C ASP A 111 18.91 12.26 0.49
N PHE A 112 17.91 13.11 0.27
CA PHE A 112 16.71 13.12 1.10
C PHE A 112 15.96 11.78 1.11
N HIS A 113 15.22 11.52 2.19
CA HIS A 113 14.23 10.45 2.22
C HIS A 113 12.91 10.96 1.67
N GLY A 114 12.41 10.35 0.59
CA GLY A 114 11.10 10.67 0.05
C GLY A 114 10.00 10.19 0.99
N ILE A 115 9.18 11.10 1.48
CA ILE A 115 7.98 10.80 2.26
C ILE A 115 6.77 11.17 1.41
N VAL A 116 5.79 10.28 1.29
CA VAL A 116 4.56 10.56 0.55
C VAL A 116 3.34 10.22 1.37
N ASP A 117 2.34 11.08 1.25
CA ASP A 117 0.98 10.77 1.65
C ASP A 117 -0.01 11.19 0.54
N ALA A 118 -1.13 10.50 0.44
CA ALA A 118 -2.13 10.72 -0.59
C ALA A 118 -3.53 10.41 -0.06
N HIS A 119 -4.48 11.29 -0.34
CA HIS A 119 -5.87 11.11 0.08
C HIS A 119 -6.83 11.64 -1.00
N TYR A 120 -7.91 10.90 -1.23
CA TYR A 120 -9.04 11.40 -2.01
C TYR A 120 -9.92 12.27 -1.11
N MET A 121 -10.18 13.49 -1.54
CA MET A 121 -11.01 14.46 -0.82
C MET A 121 -12.41 14.49 -1.44
N PRO A 122 -13.44 13.90 -0.78
CA PRO A 122 -14.79 13.83 -1.36
C PRO A 122 -15.44 15.20 -1.58
N SER A 123 -15.05 16.20 -0.79
CA SER A 123 -15.51 17.59 -0.87
C SER A 123 -15.02 18.30 -2.13
N LEU A 124 -13.82 17.96 -2.62
CA LEU A 124 -13.22 18.51 -3.83
C LEU A 124 -13.45 17.62 -5.05
N ASP A 125 -13.82 16.34 -4.85
CA ASP A 125 -13.79 15.29 -5.88
C ASP A 125 -12.40 15.17 -6.57
N GLU A 126 -11.36 15.40 -5.77
CA GLU A 126 -9.98 15.42 -6.23
C GLU A 126 -9.07 14.58 -5.34
N GLU A 127 -8.04 14.06 -5.98
CA GLU A 127 -6.91 13.44 -5.29
C GLU A 127 -5.92 14.52 -4.86
N VAL A 128 -5.55 14.49 -3.58
CA VAL A 128 -4.52 15.35 -3.00
C VAL A 128 -3.32 14.48 -2.65
N VAL A 129 -2.14 14.88 -3.12
CA VAL A 129 -0.89 14.15 -2.88
C VAL A 129 0.13 15.12 -2.29
N ALA A 130 0.77 14.73 -1.18
CA ALA A 130 1.78 15.52 -0.50
C ALA A 130 3.12 14.76 -0.48
N TRP A 131 4.20 15.43 -0.84
CA TRP A 131 5.56 14.90 -0.83
C TRP A 131 6.45 15.69 0.11
N GLY A 132 7.14 15.00 1.00
CA GLY A 132 8.26 15.51 1.78
C GLY A 132 9.56 15.11 1.09
N ALA A 133 10.36 16.10 0.74
CA ALA A 133 11.64 15.90 0.07
C ALA A 133 12.74 16.67 0.80
N GLY A 134 13.27 16.07 1.87
CA GLY A 134 14.19 16.76 2.78
C GLY A 134 13.41 17.80 3.56
N GLU A 135 13.91 19.03 3.61
CA GLU A 135 13.22 20.14 4.29
C GLU A 135 11.99 20.68 3.52
N ASP A 136 11.88 20.35 2.23
CA ASP A 136 10.86 20.86 1.30
C ASP A 136 9.56 20.03 1.34
N LEU A 137 8.44 20.71 1.14
CA LEU A 137 7.11 20.10 0.99
C LEU A 137 6.52 20.45 -0.38
N HIS A 138 6.00 19.45 -1.08
CA HIS A 138 5.26 19.64 -2.34
C HIS A 138 3.85 19.08 -2.19
N VAL A 139 2.85 19.77 -2.76
CA VAL A 139 1.47 19.27 -2.79
C VAL A 139 0.92 19.39 -4.20
N ARG A 140 0.19 18.35 -4.61
CA ARG A 140 -0.57 18.28 -5.85
C ARG A 140 -2.06 18.17 -5.57
N TRP A 141 -2.85 18.89 -6.34
CA TRP A 141 -4.30 18.74 -6.45
C TRP A 141 -4.72 18.56 -7.91
N GLY A 142 -5.94 18.08 -8.12
CA GLY A 142 -6.55 17.93 -9.43
C GLY A 142 -6.29 16.59 -10.11
N ARG A 143 -7.11 16.30 -11.12
CA ARG A 143 -6.97 15.14 -12.02
C ARG A 143 -5.92 15.42 -13.09
N ASP A 144 -5.46 14.40 -13.80
CA ASP A 144 -4.33 14.46 -14.76
C ASP A 144 -4.31 15.68 -15.69
N ALA A 145 -5.46 16.14 -16.20
CA ALA A 145 -5.54 17.32 -17.06
C ALA A 145 -5.44 18.67 -16.31
N THR A 146 -5.87 18.72 -15.04
CA THR A 146 -5.98 19.92 -14.20
C THR A 146 -4.96 19.96 -13.07
N GLN A 147 -3.99 19.04 -13.06
CA GLN A 147 -2.99 18.92 -11.99
C GLN A 147 -2.27 20.24 -11.73
N THR A 148 -2.28 20.65 -10.46
CA THR A 148 -1.61 21.85 -9.98
C THR A 148 -0.62 21.48 -8.89
N TRP A 149 0.63 21.89 -9.05
CA TRP A 149 1.70 21.68 -8.08
C TRP A 149 2.03 22.95 -7.32
N LYS A 150 2.24 22.84 -6.01
CA LYS A 150 2.81 23.89 -5.18
C LYS A 150 3.86 23.34 -4.24
N SER A 151 4.80 24.22 -3.86
CA SER A 151 5.98 23.86 -3.08
C SER A 151 6.19 24.88 -1.96
N VAL A 152 6.46 24.39 -0.76
CA VAL A 152 6.98 25.18 0.36
C VAL A 152 8.43 24.78 0.53
N LEU A 153 9.35 25.71 0.26
CA LEU A 153 10.78 25.45 0.41
C LEU A 153 11.18 25.59 1.89
N GLY A 154 11.90 24.61 2.44
CA GLY A 154 12.31 24.60 3.84
C GLY A 154 13.30 25.70 4.18
N ALA A 155 14.21 26.03 3.26
CA ALA A 155 15.18 27.12 3.42
C ALA A 155 14.61 28.54 3.16
N SER A 156 13.28 28.68 3.01
CA SER A 156 12.65 29.99 2.80
C SER A 156 12.81 30.89 4.03
N MET A 157 12.74 32.21 3.81
CA MET A 157 12.79 33.24 4.85
C MET A 157 11.72 33.04 5.94
N SER A 158 10.60 32.40 5.60
CA SER A 158 9.47 32.11 6.49
C SER A 158 9.62 30.83 7.31
N THR A 159 10.35 29.82 6.83
CA THR A 159 10.40 28.47 7.42
C THR A 159 11.74 28.18 8.11
N LYS A 160 12.86 28.66 7.55
CA LYS A 160 14.21 28.56 8.13
C LYS A 160 14.65 27.13 8.53
N TYR A 161 14.12 26.10 7.87
CA TYR A 161 14.54 24.72 8.09
C TYR A 161 15.84 24.44 7.35
N ALA A 162 16.76 23.77 8.03
CA ALA A 162 18.04 23.35 7.47
C ALA A 162 17.97 21.87 7.07
N PRO A 163 18.62 21.48 5.95
CA PRO A 163 18.70 20.09 5.54
C PRO A 163 19.22 19.17 6.67
N GLY A 164 18.64 17.99 6.82
CA GLY A 164 18.93 17.00 7.85
C GLY A 164 18.16 17.22 9.15
N THR A 165 18.25 18.40 9.76
CA THR A 165 17.57 18.70 11.05
C THR A 165 16.13 19.15 10.86
N GLY A 166 15.82 19.82 9.75
CA GLY A 166 14.49 20.28 9.39
C GLY A 166 13.76 19.36 8.41
N ASP A 167 14.33 18.19 8.10
CA ASP A 167 13.77 17.26 7.13
C ASP A 167 12.40 16.76 7.59
N ALA A 168 11.46 16.66 6.65
CA ALA A 168 10.18 16.02 6.85
C ALA A 168 10.39 14.51 7.03
N THR A 169 10.00 13.99 8.19
CA THR A 169 10.17 12.57 8.54
C THR A 169 8.88 11.77 8.39
N CYS A 170 7.73 12.44 8.53
CA CYS A 170 6.42 11.85 8.32
C CYS A 170 5.40 12.92 7.88
N LEU A 171 4.36 12.48 7.16
CA LEU A 171 3.30 13.34 6.64
C LEU A 171 1.94 12.70 6.89
N SER A 172 0.91 13.53 7.09
CA SER A 172 -0.49 13.11 7.05
C SER A 172 -1.36 14.23 6.46
N ILE A 173 -2.12 13.93 5.41
CA ILE A 173 -3.12 14.82 4.82
C ILE A 173 -4.39 14.74 5.66
N ILE A 174 -4.89 15.88 6.09
CA ILE A 174 -6.08 15.98 6.92
C ILE A 174 -7.11 16.92 6.29
N GLU A 175 -8.38 16.69 6.62
CA GLU A 175 -9.49 17.55 6.22
C GLU A 175 -10.37 17.81 7.45
N ARG A 176 -10.07 18.90 8.17
CA ARG A 176 -10.89 19.36 9.32
C ARG A 176 -12.14 20.12 8.87
N ARG A 177 -12.09 20.69 7.67
CA ARG A 177 -13.17 21.47 7.07
C ARG A 177 -13.32 21.08 5.61
N ALA A 178 -14.55 20.81 5.19
CA ALA A 178 -14.88 20.39 3.84
C ALA A 178 -14.27 21.34 2.79
N GLY A 179 -13.46 20.80 1.88
CA GLY A 179 -12.83 21.51 0.77
C GLY A 179 -11.57 22.27 1.15
N LEU A 180 -11.09 22.14 2.39
CA LEU A 180 -9.90 22.82 2.88
C LEU A 180 -8.87 21.78 3.36
N PRO A 181 -8.14 21.12 2.44
CA PRO A 181 -7.10 20.17 2.80
C PRO A 181 -5.96 20.87 3.54
N GLU A 182 -5.37 20.15 4.48
CA GLU A 182 -4.21 20.56 5.26
C GLU A 182 -3.22 19.39 5.33
N VAL A 183 -1.95 19.70 5.60
CA VAL A 183 -0.89 18.68 5.73
C VAL A 183 -0.24 18.84 7.08
N VAL A 184 -0.26 17.76 7.86
CA VAL A 184 0.53 17.61 9.08
C VAL A 184 1.92 17.16 8.68
N VAL A 185 2.94 17.89 9.14
CA VAL A 185 4.35 17.60 8.88
C VAL A 185 5.06 17.38 10.20
N GLY A 186 5.54 16.16 10.42
CA GLY A 186 6.52 15.86 11.45
C GLY A 186 7.93 16.02 10.91
N ARG A 187 8.82 16.64 11.71
CA ARG A 187 10.19 16.96 11.30
C ARG A 187 11.24 16.28 12.18
N ALA A 188 12.46 16.21 11.64
CA ALA A 188 13.61 15.62 12.34
C ALA A 188 14.04 16.38 13.62
N ASN A 189 13.66 17.65 13.76
CA ASN A 189 13.91 18.44 14.98
C ASN A 189 12.84 18.26 16.07
N GLY A 190 11.81 17.45 15.82
CA GLY A 190 10.70 17.21 16.76
C GLY A 190 9.53 18.19 16.64
N ASP A 191 9.56 19.11 15.68
CA ASP A 191 8.41 19.98 15.40
C ASP A 191 7.31 19.20 14.65
N VAL A 192 6.06 19.41 15.06
CA VAL A 192 4.88 19.03 14.29
C VAL A 192 4.12 20.28 13.87
N GLN A 193 3.92 20.44 12.57
CA GLN A 193 3.25 21.60 11.97
C GLN A 193 2.00 21.17 11.23
N VAL A 194 0.93 21.97 11.31
CA VAL A 194 -0.26 21.82 10.45
C VAL A 194 -0.25 22.97 9.45
N LEU A 195 -0.09 22.65 8.17
CA LEU A 195 0.03 23.63 7.09
C LEU A 195 -1.20 23.58 6.18
N SER A 196 -1.72 24.74 5.80
CA SER A 196 -2.82 24.79 4.83
C SER A 196 -2.37 24.31 3.45
N ALA A 197 -3.16 23.42 2.85
CA ALA A 197 -3.03 22.96 1.47
C ALA A 197 -4.23 23.34 0.60
N ALA A 198 -5.12 24.23 1.06
CA ALA A 198 -6.41 24.45 0.41
C ALA A 198 -6.40 25.33 -0.85
N ASN A 199 -5.55 26.35 -0.92
CA ASN A 199 -5.55 27.30 -2.04
C ASN A 199 -4.23 28.06 -2.17
N ASN A 200 -4.04 28.75 -3.30
CA ASN A 200 -2.84 29.52 -3.62
C ASN A 200 -2.47 30.60 -2.59
N LYS A 201 -3.44 31.16 -1.85
CA LYS A 201 -3.21 32.28 -0.93
C LYS A 201 -2.78 31.80 0.46
N SER A 202 -3.37 30.72 0.95
CA SER A 202 -3.07 30.15 2.27
C SER A 202 -2.10 28.97 2.22
N PHE A 203 -1.67 28.54 1.03
CA PHE A 203 -0.75 27.40 0.87
C PHE A 203 0.53 27.59 1.69
N GLY A 204 0.87 26.58 2.49
CA GLY A 204 2.09 26.56 3.29
C GLY A 204 2.07 27.47 4.52
N GLN A 205 0.97 28.20 4.77
CA GLN A 205 0.81 28.95 6.01
C GLN A 205 0.44 27.98 7.13
N PRO A 206 1.10 28.07 8.30
CA PRO A 206 0.65 27.38 9.50
C PRO A 206 -0.82 27.72 9.75
N THR A 207 -1.63 26.69 9.96
CA THR A 207 -2.99 26.88 10.46
C THR A 207 -2.91 26.99 11.97
N GLN A 208 -2.15 26.10 12.60
CA GLN A 208 -2.00 26.02 14.05
C GLN A 208 -0.63 26.45 14.56
N THR A 209 -0.56 26.71 15.86
CA THR A 209 0.72 26.83 16.58
C THR A 209 1.53 25.54 16.45
N VAL A 210 2.84 25.68 16.27
CA VAL A 210 3.75 24.53 16.17
C VAL A 210 3.70 23.70 17.44
N ILE A 211 3.35 22.42 17.30
CA ILE A 211 3.33 21.47 18.40
C ILE A 211 4.77 21.02 18.62
N LYS A 212 5.33 21.36 19.78
CA LYS A 212 6.62 20.85 20.24
C LYS A 212 6.36 19.67 21.16
N LEU A 213 6.77 18.48 20.73
CA LEU A 213 6.62 17.28 21.55
C LEU A 213 7.49 17.44 22.81
N ASP A 214 6.89 17.25 23.98
CA ASP A 214 7.49 17.65 25.27
C ASP A 214 8.78 16.87 25.54
N GLY A 215 9.88 17.55 25.88
CA GLY A 215 11.18 16.95 26.23
C GLY A 215 11.36 16.71 27.73
N ARG A 216 10.29 16.85 28.52
CA ARG A 216 10.37 16.98 29.99
C ARG A 216 10.95 15.76 30.72
N GLN A 217 10.91 14.56 30.12
CA GLN A 217 11.54 13.37 30.69
C GLN A 217 12.96 13.10 30.13
N ASP A 218 13.31 13.64 28.96
CA ASP A 218 14.70 13.70 28.50
C ASP A 218 15.57 14.58 29.44
N ALA A 219 14.92 15.37 30.30
CA ALA A 219 15.56 16.21 31.31
C ALA A 219 16.22 15.43 32.47
N HIS A 220 15.78 14.20 32.75
CA HIS A 220 16.34 13.38 33.82
C HIS A 220 17.58 12.56 33.40
N GLN A 221 17.96 12.61 32.11
CA GLN A 221 19.14 11.89 31.57
C GLN A 221 20.24 12.85 31.05
N GLN A 222 20.18 14.14 31.40
CA GLN A 222 20.94 15.18 30.69
C GLN A 222 22.45 15.17 30.90
N THR A 223 23.17 14.89 29.81
CA THR A 223 24.23 15.79 29.34
C THR A 223 23.83 16.37 27.97
N PRO A 224 24.15 17.64 27.67
CA PRO A 224 23.67 18.38 26.48
C PRO A 224 24.17 17.86 25.12
N PHE A 225 24.95 16.77 25.09
CA PHE A 225 25.48 16.12 23.89
C PHE A 225 24.90 14.71 23.64
N SER A 226 23.90 14.26 24.40
CA SER A 226 23.52 12.83 24.46
C SER A 226 22.30 12.39 23.64
N ILE A 227 21.44 13.30 23.18
CA ILE A 227 20.23 12.92 22.42
C ILE A 227 20.59 12.84 20.93
N SER A 228 20.54 11.64 20.37
CA SER A 228 20.74 11.46 18.93
C SER A 228 19.63 12.15 18.14
N PRO A 229 19.92 12.76 16.97
CA PRO A 229 18.88 13.38 16.12
C PRO A 229 17.72 12.43 15.79
N GLY A 230 17.99 11.12 15.71
CA GLY A 230 16.96 10.11 15.49
C GLY A 230 15.96 9.94 16.65
N ARG A 231 16.34 10.31 17.88
CA ARG A 231 15.42 10.32 19.04
C ARG A 231 14.56 11.58 19.11
N LEU A 232 15.01 12.68 18.51
CA LEU A 232 14.25 13.94 18.44
C LEU A 232 13.22 13.91 17.31
N ALA A 233 13.53 13.22 16.22
CA ALA A 233 12.68 13.14 15.04
C ALA A 233 11.28 12.60 15.36
N VAL A 234 10.26 13.24 14.77
CA VAL A 234 8.90 12.70 14.77
C VAL A 234 8.90 11.44 13.90
N SER A 235 8.57 10.28 14.46
CA SER A 235 8.67 9.01 13.76
C SER A 235 7.47 8.74 12.83
N CYS A 236 6.26 9.03 13.30
CA CYS A 236 5.04 8.84 12.54
C CYS A 236 3.90 9.75 13.04
N THR A 237 2.93 9.98 12.16
CA THR A 237 1.72 10.77 12.41
C THR A 237 0.52 10.10 11.77
N GLU A 238 -0.61 10.06 12.46
CA GLU A 238 -1.86 9.51 11.96
C GLU A 238 -3.05 10.38 12.38
N TRP A 239 -3.98 10.61 11.46
CA TRP A 239 -5.17 11.42 11.66
C TRP A 239 -6.43 10.56 11.76
N GLN A 240 -7.30 10.85 12.73
CA GLN A 240 -8.64 10.28 12.80
C GLN A 240 -9.73 11.34 12.55
N PRO A 241 -10.36 11.35 11.36
CA PRO A 241 -11.32 12.38 10.98
C PRO A 241 -12.61 12.45 11.82
N ASP A 242 -13.13 11.34 12.34
CA ASP A 242 -14.42 11.37 13.07
C ASP A 242 -14.34 12.08 14.43
N THR A 243 -13.14 12.20 15.01
CA THR A 243 -12.92 12.71 16.36
C THR A 243 -11.95 13.89 16.41
N ASP A 244 -11.53 14.38 15.24
CA ASP A 244 -10.51 15.41 15.08
C ASP A 244 -9.22 15.16 15.88
N MET A 245 -8.82 13.88 15.99
CA MET A 245 -7.68 13.47 16.79
C MET A 245 -6.45 13.26 15.91
N LEU A 246 -5.34 13.89 16.29
CA LEU A 246 -4.01 13.66 15.74
C LEU A 246 -3.18 12.85 16.73
N ALA A 247 -2.65 11.73 16.26
CA ALA A 247 -1.63 10.96 16.96
C ALA A 247 -0.26 11.29 16.36
N THR A 248 0.72 11.57 17.22
CA THR A 248 2.11 11.88 16.84
C THR A 248 3.05 11.08 17.73
N CYS A 249 4.12 10.53 17.14
CA CYS A 249 5.07 9.71 17.87
C CYS A 249 6.49 10.26 17.81
N ARG A 250 7.22 10.10 18.91
CA ARG A 250 8.66 10.38 19.01
C ARG A 250 9.32 9.34 19.89
N SER A 251 10.33 8.63 19.35
CA SER A 251 11.01 7.56 20.10
C SER A 251 9.99 6.54 20.63
N SER A 252 9.90 6.30 21.94
CA SER A 252 8.91 5.44 22.59
C SER A 252 7.61 6.14 23.00
N HIS A 253 7.44 7.42 22.67
CA HIS A 253 6.38 8.26 23.21
C HIS A 253 5.27 8.53 22.20
N LEU A 254 4.04 8.24 22.61
CA LEU A 254 2.82 8.58 21.90
C LEU A 254 2.21 9.85 22.49
N HIS A 255 1.90 10.82 21.63
CA HIS A 255 1.17 12.03 22.00
C HIS A 255 -0.12 12.12 21.18
N LEU A 256 -1.25 12.30 21.87
CA LEU A 256 -2.56 12.53 21.26
C LEU A 256 -2.96 14.00 21.45
N TYR A 257 -3.35 14.63 20.35
CA TYR A 257 -3.85 16.00 20.32
C TYR A 257 -5.24 16.05 19.69
N ASN A 258 -6.09 16.92 20.23
CA ASN A 258 -7.29 17.36 19.54
C ASN A 258 -6.91 18.59 18.70
N ILE A 259 -7.17 18.53 17.41
CA ILE A 259 -6.96 19.66 16.51
C ILE A 259 -8.34 20.28 16.20
N PRO A 260 -8.75 21.32 16.94
CA PRO A 260 -10.07 21.93 16.73
C PRO A 260 -10.19 22.43 15.29
N PRO A 261 -11.36 22.44 14.64
CA PRO A 261 -11.49 22.81 13.21
C PRO A 261 -11.25 24.30 12.93
N GLU A 262 -11.26 25.14 13.97
CA GLU A 262 -10.92 26.55 13.92
C GLU A 262 -9.45 26.73 13.51
N ARG A 263 -9.15 27.74 12.69
CA ARG A 263 -7.80 27.92 12.13
C ARG A 263 -6.81 28.24 13.25
N ASP A 264 -7.11 29.22 14.08
CA ASP A 264 -6.16 29.82 15.04
C ASP A 264 -6.32 29.29 16.48
N ALA A 265 -7.08 28.20 16.67
CA ALA A 265 -7.33 27.64 17.99
C ALA A 265 -6.29 26.58 18.33
N ASP A 266 -5.46 26.84 19.35
CA ASP A 266 -4.31 25.98 19.68
C ASP A 266 -4.68 24.49 19.85
N PRO A 267 -3.83 23.57 19.34
CA PRO A 267 -3.99 22.14 19.55
C PRO A 267 -4.04 21.80 21.05
N LYS A 268 -5.05 21.03 21.45
CA LYS A 268 -5.24 20.65 22.87
C LYS A 268 -4.64 19.27 23.11
N PRO A 269 -3.66 19.11 24.03
CA PRO A 269 -3.16 17.79 24.39
C PRO A 269 -4.26 16.98 25.06
N LEU A 270 -4.50 15.76 24.57
CA LEU A 270 -5.50 14.83 25.09
C LEU A 270 -4.89 13.78 26.00
N ALA A 271 -3.82 13.15 25.54
CA ALA A 271 -3.16 12.08 26.28
C ALA A 271 -1.70 11.95 25.87
N TYR A 272 -0.91 11.39 26.77
CA TYR A 272 0.48 11.03 26.57
C TYR A 272 0.70 9.63 27.14
N HIS A 273 1.45 8.80 26.42
CA HIS A 273 1.79 7.46 26.86
C HIS A 273 3.25 7.14 26.52
N ASP A 274 3.97 6.54 27.46
CA ASP A 274 5.36 6.13 27.30
C ASP A 274 5.44 4.60 27.21
N LEU A 275 5.83 4.12 26.02
CA LEU A 275 6.00 2.70 25.69
C LEU A 275 7.43 2.21 25.91
N SER A 276 8.26 2.96 26.64
CA SER A 276 9.65 2.57 26.95
C SER A 276 9.75 1.42 27.97
N LYS A 277 8.67 1.14 28.71
CA LYS A 277 8.67 0.27 29.90
C LYS A 277 8.47 -1.22 29.59
N ASP A 278 8.17 -1.59 28.35
CA ASP A 278 7.78 -2.96 27.97
C ASP A 278 8.98 -3.90 27.67
N ARG A 279 10.02 -3.87 28.52
CA ARG A 279 11.36 -4.40 28.21
C ARG A 279 11.75 -5.69 28.96
N PRO A 280 12.44 -6.61 28.25
CA PRO A 280 13.59 -7.35 28.76
C PRO A 280 14.89 -6.87 28.07
N GLY A 281 15.54 -5.81 28.56
CA GLY A 281 16.88 -5.41 28.07
C GLY A 281 17.22 -3.90 28.00
N ASN A 282 18.48 -3.61 27.65
CA ASN A 282 19.12 -2.27 27.68
C ASN A 282 18.85 -1.38 26.44
N GLU A 283 18.15 -1.87 25.39
CA GLU A 283 17.86 -1.11 24.15
C GLU A 283 16.47 -0.48 24.19
N GLU A 284 16.33 0.79 23.80
CA GLU A 284 15.06 1.54 23.89
C GLU A 284 14.13 1.13 22.74
N SER A 285 12.91 0.72 23.07
CA SER A 285 11.90 0.43 22.06
C SER A 285 11.48 1.71 21.33
N LEU A 286 11.30 1.63 20.02
CA LEU A 286 10.95 2.79 19.18
C LEU A 286 9.62 2.54 18.49
N ILE A 287 8.69 3.50 18.59
CA ILE A 287 7.46 3.48 17.81
C ILE A 287 7.82 3.66 16.34
N ARG A 288 7.47 2.66 15.53
CA ARG A 288 7.71 2.63 14.07
C ARG A 288 6.51 3.10 13.28
N ASP A 289 5.31 2.70 13.69
CA ASP A 289 4.08 2.99 12.98
C ASP A 289 2.88 2.95 13.92
N ILE A 290 1.82 3.68 13.57
CA ILE A 290 0.57 3.76 14.33
C ILE A 290 -0.63 3.77 13.39
N LYS A 291 -1.73 3.13 13.79
CA LYS A 291 -2.98 3.18 13.03
C LYS A 291 -4.19 3.25 13.94
N PHE A 292 -5.13 4.13 13.63
CA PHE A 292 -6.45 4.09 14.24
C PHE A 292 -7.24 2.92 13.66
N LEU A 293 -7.74 2.06 14.52
CA LEU A 293 -8.65 0.97 14.15
C LEU A 293 -10.12 1.42 14.24
N GLY A 294 -10.37 2.47 15.03
CA GLY A 294 -11.68 3.09 15.16
C GLY A 294 -11.57 4.41 15.90
N ARG A 295 -12.70 4.92 16.40
CA ARG A 295 -12.78 6.21 17.11
C ARG A 295 -12.05 6.21 18.45
N THR A 296 -11.93 5.05 19.09
CA THR A 296 -11.37 4.92 20.44
C THR A 296 -10.30 3.82 20.53
N SER A 297 -9.88 3.28 19.39
CA SER A 297 -8.94 2.16 19.32
C SER A 297 -7.78 2.51 18.41
N ILE A 298 -6.57 2.33 18.93
CA ILE A 298 -5.31 2.59 18.23
C ILE A 298 -4.42 1.35 18.32
N ALA A 299 -3.70 1.03 17.25
CA ALA A 299 -2.64 0.03 17.25
C ALA A 299 -1.29 0.73 17.12
N VAL A 300 -0.29 0.22 17.81
CA VAL A 300 1.09 0.74 17.80
C VAL A 300 2.04 -0.39 17.46
N ALA A 301 2.94 -0.11 16.51
CA ALA A 301 4.05 -0.97 16.13
C ALA A 301 5.34 -0.48 16.78
N LEU A 302 6.04 -1.38 17.48
CA LEU A 302 7.30 -1.12 18.17
C LEU A 302 8.45 -1.88 17.49
N GLY A 303 9.58 -1.20 17.41
CA GLY A 303 10.89 -1.77 17.12
C GLY A 303 11.63 -2.09 18.41
N ALA A 304 12.49 -3.12 18.37
CA ALA A 304 13.26 -3.60 19.51
C ALA A 304 12.39 -3.85 20.75
N SER A 305 11.34 -4.67 20.60
CA SER A 305 10.45 -5.07 21.70
C SER A 305 10.14 -6.57 21.63
N SER A 306 9.94 -7.19 22.79
CA SER A 306 9.39 -8.55 22.92
C SER A 306 7.86 -8.59 22.74
N GLN A 307 7.20 -7.44 22.79
CA GLN A 307 5.77 -7.26 22.53
C GLN A 307 5.59 -6.14 21.48
N PRO A 308 5.99 -6.39 20.23
CA PRO A 308 6.15 -5.34 19.24
C PRO A 308 4.84 -4.80 18.65
N ILE A 309 3.69 -5.37 19.01
CA ILE A 309 2.38 -4.84 18.64
C ILE A 309 1.55 -4.67 19.91
N GLN A 310 0.99 -3.47 20.08
CA GLN A 310 0.13 -3.14 21.20
C GLN A 310 -1.15 -2.44 20.77
N TYR A 311 -2.22 -2.72 21.51
CA TYR A 311 -3.53 -2.12 21.30
C TYR A 311 -3.85 -1.14 22.41
N GLY A 312 -4.04 0.12 22.02
CA GLY A 312 -4.47 1.21 22.89
C GLY A 312 -5.98 1.40 22.84
N THR A 313 -6.60 1.50 24.02
CA THR A 313 -7.97 2.01 24.16
C THR A 313 -7.93 3.44 24.69
N ILE A 314 -8.46 4.37 23.90
CA ILE A 314 -8.54 5.79 24.25
C ILE A 314 -9.74 5.99 25.15
N ARG A 315 -9.49 6.48 26.36
CA ARG A 315 -10.48 6.80 27.39
C ARG A 315 -10.40 8.29 27.74
N PRO A 316 -11.46 8.87 28.35
CA PRO A 316 -11.40 10.23 28.87
C PRO A 316 -10.27 10.45 29.91
N THR A 317 -9.85 9.38 30.60
CA THR A 317 -8.79 9.42 31.62
C THR A 317 -7.37 9.23 31.07
N GLY A 318 -7.21 8.88 29.79
CA GLY A 318 -5.92 8.54 29.18
C GLY A 318 -6.01 7.41 28.17
N VAL A 319 -4.88 6.79 27.85
CA VAL A 319 -4.80 5.66 26.92
C VAL A 319 -4.23 4.44 27.64
N ASP A 320 -4.96 3.33 27.57
CA ASP A 320 -4.57 2.06 28.15
C ASP A 320 -4.08 1.12 27.05
N PHE A 321 -2.85 0.62 27.15
CA PHE A 321 -2.27 -0.32 26.19
C PHE A 321 -2.31 -1.76 26.72
N VAL A 322 -2.57 -2.70 25.81
CA VAL A 322 -2.50 -4.14 26.05
C VAL A 322 -1.73 -4.79 24.89
N PRO A 323 -0.84 -5.76 25.16
CA PRO A 323 -0.16 -6.51 24.11
C PRO A 323 -1.12 -7.25 23.19
N ALA A 324 -0.74 -7.36 21.91
CA ALA A 324 -1.53 -8.05 20.90
C ALA A 324 -1.71 -9.56 21.17
N SER A 325 -0.64 -10.27 21.51
CA SER A 325 -0.68 -11.70 21.82
C SER A 325 -1.05 -11.90 23.30
N ARG A 326 -2.20 -12.53 23.55
CA ARG A 326 -2.65 -12.85 24.92
C ARG A 326 -2.11 -14.18 25.43
N ASN A 327 -1.62 -15.04 24.54
CA ASN A 327 -1.12 -16.37 24.92
C ASN A 327 0.01 -16.82 23.98
N PRO A 328 1.30 -16.57 24.30
CA PRO A 328 2.42 -17.05 23.50
C PRO A 328 2.47 -18.59 23.43
N ASP A 329 1.99 -19.27 24.47
CA ASP A 329 2.01 -20.73 24.61
C ASP A 329 0.96 -21.45 23.73
N ALA A 330 -0.01 -20.71 23.18
CA ALA A 330 -1.07 -21.29 22.32
C ALA A 330 -0.55 -21.76 20.95
N CYS A 331 0.66 -21.34 20.56
CA CYS A 331 1.30 -21.79 19.32
C CYS A 331 2.05 -23.13 19.47
N ASP A 332 2.38 -23.56 20.69
CA ASP A 332 3.30 -24.69 20.93
C ASP A 332 2.65 -26.07 20.96
N SER A 333 1.32 -26.18 21.06
CA SER A 333 0.70 -27.42 21.54
C SER A 333 -0.16 -28.21 20.54
N LEU A 334 -0.42 -27.72 19.31
CA LEU A 334 -1.31 -28.48 18.40
C LEU A 334 -0.88 -28.65 16.94
N ASP A 335 0.05 -27.87 16.40
CA ASP A 335 0.57 -28.06 15.04
C ASP A 335 1.99 -27.53 15.02
N GLY A 336 2.98 -28.29 14.54
CA GLY A 336 4.41 -27.91 14.48
C GLY A 336 4.73 -26.70 13.59
N ARG A 337 3.99 -25.59 13.79
CA ARG A 337 4.10 -24.30 13.13
C ARG A 337 5.42 -23.67 13.51
N LEU A 338 6.03 -23.06 12.50
CA LEU A 338 7.35 -22.44 12.48
C LEU A 338 7.62 -21.67 13.79
N GLU A 339 8.66 -22.07 14.55
CA GLU A 339 9.23 -21.27 15.66
C GLU A 339 9.78 -19.96 15.06
N LEU A 340 8.91 -18.97 14.89
CA LEU A 340 9.23 -17.71 14.21
C LEU A 340 9.95 -16.72 15.13
N THR A 341 9.81 -16.88 16.43
CA THR A 341 10.49 -16.12 17.48
C THR A 341 10.35 -16.87 18.79
N ALA A 342 11.46 -17.11 19.50
CA ALA A 342 11.40 -17.73 20.82
C ALA A 342 10.64 -16.80 21.80
N PRO A 343 9.92 -17.32 22.81
CA PRO A 343 9.29 -16.50 23.83
C PRO A 343 10.33 -15.56 24.48
N GLY A 344 10.11 -14.24 24.39
CA GLY A 344 11.02 -13.23 24.93
C GLY A 344 12.08 -12.70 23.95
N GLU A 345 12.12 -13.19 22.71
CA GLU A 345 13.00 -12.66 21.66
C GLU A 345 12.57 -11.23 21.27
N VAL A 346 13.55 -10.32 21.23
CA VAL A 346 13.34 -8.93 20.85
C VAL A 346 13.30 -8.84 19.32
N THR A 347 12.21 -8.29 18.79
CA THR A 347 12.04 -8.13 17.34
C THR A 347 11.47 -6.76 17.00
N SER A 348 11.30 -6.48 15.70
CA SER A 348 10.82 -5.19 15.21
C SER A 348 9.71 -5.36 14.19
N VAL A 349 8.62 -4.63 14.41
CA VAL A 349 7.56 -4.41 13.43
C VAL A 349 7.79 -3.06 12.77
N TRP A 350 7.87 -3.04 11.45
CA TRP A 350 8.21 -1.84 10.67
C TRP A 350 6.99 -1.00 10.32
N SER A 351 5.88 -1.65 9.95
CA SER A 351 4.64 -0.98 9.58
C SER A 351 3.43 -1.85 9.92
N ILE A 352 2.30 -1.20 10.16
CA ILE A 352 1.01 -1.82 10.38
C ILE A 352 -0.07 -1.13 9.54
N GLN A 353 -1.06 -1.89 9.10
CA GLN A 353 -2.15 -1.36 8.29
C GLN A 353 -3.46 -2.11 8.61
N ALA A 354 -4.54 -1.37 8.84
CA ALA A 354 -5.87 -1.94 8.97
C ALA A 354 -6.34 -2.55 7.63
N VAL A 355 -6.99 -3.71 7.67
CA VAL A 355 -7.44 -4.46 6.48
C VAL A 355 -8.96 -4.40 6.35
N GLY A 356 -9.45 -4.02 5.16
CA GLY A 356 -10.89 -3.91 4.86
C GLY A 356 -11.53 -2.54 5.14
N HIS A 357 -12.87 -2.48 5.02
CA HIS A 357 -13.67 -1.26 5.14
C HIS A 357 -14.89 -1.38 6.08
N ARG A 358 -15.34 -0.21 6.56
CA ARG A 358 -16.63 0.20 7.19
C ARG A 358 -17.16 -0.56 8.41
N ALA A 359 -16.78 -1.81 8.63
CA ALA A 359 -17.25 -2.63 9.75
C ALA A 359 -16.18 -3.58 10.30
N ASN A 360 -15.09 -3.80 9.58
CA ASN A 360 -14.03 -4.71 10.02
C ASN A 360 -12.79 -3.93 10.49
N SER A 361 -12.90 -3.27 11.64
CA SER A 361 -11.78 -2.67 12.38
C SER A 361 -10.86 -3.70 13.04
N ASN A 362 -11.14 -4.99 12.81
CA ASN A 362 -10.57 -6.06 13.60
C ASN A 362 -9.37 -6.71 12.92
N LEU A 363 -9.16 -6.50 11.62
CA LEU A 363 -8.04 -7.09 10.91
C LEU A 363 -6.88 -6.09 10.82
N LEU A 364 -5.71 -6.53 11.26
CA LEU A 364 -4.45 -5.79 11.20
C LEU A 364 -3.42 -6.60 10.41
N LEU A 365 -2.81 -5.99 9.41
CA LEU A 365 -1.64 -6.52 8.74
C LEU A 365 -0.39 -5.85 9.32
N SER A 366 0.65 -6.62 9.56
CA SER A 366 1.93 -6.14 10.12
C SER A 366 3.12 -6.63 9.30
N SER A 367 4.13 -5.79 9.11
CA SER A 367 5.38 -6.12 8.43
C SER A 367 6.52 -6.26 9.43
N TRP A 368 7.22 -7.39 9.39
CA TRP A 368 8.21 -7.75 10.41
C TRP A 368 9.62 -7.71 9.85
N HIS A 369 10.60 -7.54 10.75
CA HIS A 369 12.01 -7.57 10.42
C HIS A 369 12.46 -8.92 9.83
N ASP A 370 11.85 -10.03 10.22
CA ASP A 370 12.15 -11.38 9.73
C ASP A 370 11.71 -11.63 8.26
N GLY A 371 11.06 -10.63 7.63
CA GLY A 371 10.53 -10.72 6.28
C GLY A 371 9.14 -11.37 6.18
N SER A 372 8.51 -11.68 7.31
CA SER A 372 7.13 -12.13 7.38
C SER A 372 6.14 -10.96 7.38
N PHE A 373 4.97 -11.21 6.81
CA PHE A 373 3.80 -10.33 6.90
C PHE A 373 2.70 -11.09 7.62
N ARG A 374 2.30 -10.60 8.79
CA ARG A 374 1.38 -11.32 9.68
C ARG A 374 0.04 -10.60 9.68
N LEU A 375 -0.99 -11.30 9.24
CA LEU A 375 -2.38 -10.86 9.33
C LEU A 375 -2.96 -11.40 10.63
N MET A 376 -3.59 -10.54 11.41
CA MET A 376 -4.19 -10.88 12.69
C MET A 376 -5.57 -10.24 12.85
N ASP A 377 -6.47 -10.95 13.51
CA ASP A 377 -7.77 -10.51 13.97
C ASP A 377 -7.67 -10.17 15.45
N VAL A 378 -7.85 -8.90 15.81
CA VAL A 378 -7.74 -8.39 17.18
C VAL A 378 -8.70 -9.04 18.17
N ARG A 379 -9.72 -9.75 17.67
CA ARG A 379 -10.72 -10.46 18.48
C ARG A 379 -10.26 -11.87 18.84
N THR A 380 -9.33 -12.45 18.08
CA THR A 380 -8.78 -13.77 18.38
C THR A 380 -7.60 -13.62 19.34
N PRO A 381 -7.36 -14.60 20.23
CA PRO A 381 -6.17 -14.59 21.08
C PRO A 381 -4.89 -14.95 20.31
N SER A 382 -4.99 -15.24 19.01
CA SER A 382 -3.90 -15.71 18.18
C SER A 382 -2.89 -14.59 17.90
N PRO A 383 -1.57 -14.86 17.93
CA PRO A 383 -0.58 -13.87 17.52
C PRO A 383 -0.65 -13.53 16.02
N TYR A 384 -1.23 -14.43 15.21
CA TYR A 384 -1.51 -14.24 13.79
C TYR A 384 -2.54 -15.27 13.31
N ASP A 385 -3.35 -14.93 12.31
CA ASP A 385 -4.27 -15.86 11.64
C ASP A 385 -3.72 -16.34 10.30
N ALA A 386 -2.90 -15.51 9.64
CA ALA A 386 -2.22 -15.88 8.40
C ALA A 386 -0.83 -15.22 8.29
N ILE A 387 0.11 -15.94 7.67
CA ILE A 387 1.46 -15.46 7.39
C ILE A 387 1.71 -15.51 5.89
N TYR A 388 2.10 -14.37 5.35
CA TYR A 388 2.58 -14.21 3.99
C TYR A 388 4.08 -13.98 4.02
N ARG A 389 4.80 -14.68 3.14
CA ARG A 389 6.26 -14.56 3.00
C ARG A 389 6.68 -14.69 1.55
N ASP A 390 7.56 -13.80 1.09
CA ASP A 390 8.11 -13.90 -0.26
C ASP A 390 8.96 -15.17 -0.38
N ASN A 391 8.61 -16.09 -1.28
CA ASN A 391 9.33 -17.35 -1.41
C ASN A 391 10.73 -17.16 -2.02
N PHE A 392 10.97 -16.07 -2.75
CA PHE A 392 12.27 -15.82 -3.38
C PHE A 392 13.26 -15.14 -2.41
N GLN A 393 12.80 -14.15 -1.64
CA GLN A 393 13.61 -13.46 -0.64
C GLN A 393 12.94 -13.46 0.75
N PRO A 394 12.75 -14.64 1.37
CA PRO A 394 11.92 -14.79 2.57
C PRO A 394 12.39 -14.00 3.79
N TYR A 395 13.69 -13.71 3.89
CA TYR A 395 14.29 -13.06 5.06
C TYR A 395 14.54 -11.56 4.88
N HIS A 396 14.16 -10.96 3.75
CA HIS A 396 14.30 -9.52 3.58
C HIS A 396 13.19 -8.81 4.36
N ALA A 397 13.59 -7.93 5.27
CA ALA A 397 12.69 -7.20 6.17
C ALA A 397 11.57 -6.48 5.40
N GLY A 398 10.35 -6.65 5.90
CA GLY A 398 9.19 -5.93 5.42
C GLY A 398 9.34 -4.42 5.64
N GLY A 399 8.68 -3.63 4.81
CA GLY A 399 8.71 -2.16 4.86
C GLY A 399 7.31 -1.57 5.06
N PRO A 400 7.07 -0.34 4.57
CA PRO A 400 5.76 0.29 4.57
C PRO A 400 4.71 -0.58 3.86
N LEU A 401 3.46 -0.54 4.34
CA LEU A 401 2.35 -1.34 3.82
C LEU A 401 1.27 -0.49 3.15
N LEU A 402 0.63 -1.07 2.14
CA LEU A 402 -0.52 -0.49 1.45
C LEU A 402 -1.56 -1.58 1.18
N VAL A 403 -2.75 -1.48 1.77
CA VAL A 403 -3.79 -2.52 1.68
C VAL A 403 -4.92 -2.08 0.75
N TYR A 404 -5.38 -2.96 -0.14
CA TYR A 404 -6.55 -2.78 -0.99
C TYR A 404 -7.64 -3.77 -0.57
N GLY A 405 -8.58 -3.27 0.23
CA GLY A 405 -9.67 -4.05 0.81
C GLY A 405 -9.18 -5.30 1.56
N THR A 406 -9.76 -6.44 1.22
CA THR A 406 -9.38 -7.79 1.68
C THR A 406 -8.89 -8.64 0.53
N GLU A 407 -8.58 -8.03 -0.62
CA GLU A 407 -8.17 -8.71 -1.84
C GLU A 407 -6.65 -8.82 -1.92
N ARG A 408 -5.94 -7.73 -1.61
CA ARG A 408 -4.49 -7.64 -1.81
C ARG A 408 -3.80 -6.57 -0.96
N PHE A 409 -2.49 -6.67 -0.87
CA PHE A 409 -1.64 -5.64 -0.29
C PHE A 409 -0.31 -5.52 -1.02
N VAL A 410 0.30 -4.35 -0.92
CA VAL A 410 1.63 -4.04 -1.43
C VAL A 410 2.52 -3.72 -0.24
N SER A 411 3.73 -4.26 -0.25
CA SER A 411 4.77 -3.94 0.73
C SER A 411 5.98 -3.34 0.04
N GLY A 412 6.51 -2.27 0.61
CA GLY A 412 7.89 -1.86 0.36
C GLY A 412 8.88 -2.82 1.00
N ASN A 413 10.15 -2.70 0.63
CA ASN A 413 11.24 -3.42 1.27
C ASN A 413 12.12 -2.41 2.03
N ASN A 414 12.52 -2.78 3.24
CA ASN A 414 13.34 -1.93 4.12
C ASN A 414 14.84 -2.00 3.81
N THR A 415 15.28 -2.92 2.94
CA THR A 415 16.71 -3.11 2.59
C THR A 415 17.01 -2.97 1.10
N ALA A 416 15.98 -2.78 0.25
CA ALA A 416 16.13 -2.72 -1.19
C ALA A 416 15.00 -1.93 -1.86
N PRO A 417 15.19 -1.41 -3.09
CA PRO A 417 14.18 -0.57 -3.74
C PRO A 417 13.22 -1.49 -4.49
N THR A 418 12.51 -2.33 -3.74
CA THR A 418 11.62 -3.36 -4.28
C THR A 418 10.24 -3.25 -3.68
N LEU A 419 9.23 -3.51 -4.50
CA LEU A 419 7.87 -3.75 -4.04
C LEU A 419 7.53 -5.22 -4.12
N ARG A 420 6.73 -5.67 -3.16
CA ARG A 420 6.14 -6.99 -3.14
C ARG A 420 4.63 -6.84 -3.18
N LEU A 421 4.02 -7.55 -4.12
CA LEU A 421 2.58 -7.56 -4.33
C LEU A 421 2.07 -8.91 -3.86
N PHE A 422 1.15 -8.87 -2.92
CA PHE A 422 0.56 -10.06 -2.32
C PHE A 422 -0.96 -10.01 -2.46
N ASP A 423 -1.56 -11.14 -2.80
CA ASP A 423 -3.01 -11.30 -2.73
C ASP A 423 -3.38 -12.00 -1.41
N PHE A 424 -4.34 -11.42 -0.68
CA PHE A 424 -4.90 -12.12 0.47
C PHE A 424 -5.61 -13.38 -0.04
N ARG A 425 -5.46 -14.49 0.70
CA ARG A 425 -6.06 -15.77 0.30
C ARG A 425 -7.50 -15.92 0.79
N PHE A 426 -8.23 -14.81 0.88
CA PHE A 426 -9.67 -14.81 1.04
C PHE A 426 -10.37 -15.13 -0.29
N PRO A 427 -11.60 -15.70 -0.26
CA PRO A 427 -12.42 -15.82 -1.45
C PRO A 427 -12.62 -14.43 -2.09
N LYS A 428 -12.22 -14.30 -3.36
CA LYS A 428 -12.37 -13.07 -4.13
C LYS A 428 -13.80 -13.05 -4.71
N PRO A 429 -14.61 -12.02 -4.46
CA PRO A 429 -16.01 -11.98 -4.92
C PRO A 429 -16.17 -11.67 -6.42
N TYR A 430 -15.11 -11.17 -7.06
CA TYR A 430 -15.11 -10.76 -8.47
C TYR A 430 -13.93 -11.36 -9.24
N PHE A 431 -14.23 -11.91 -10.41
CA PHE A 431 -13.21 -12.40 -11.35
C PHE A 431 -13.51 -11.88 -12.75
N HIS A 432 -12.63 -11.03 -13.27
CA HIS A 432 -12.78 -10.49 -14.62
C HIS A 432 -12.71 -11.59 -15.70
N SER A 433 -12.05 -12.72 -15.39
CA SER A 433 -11.92 -13.88 -16.28
C SER A 433 -13.25 -14.55 -16.57
N THR A 434 -14.26 -14.45 -15.70
CA THR A 434 -15.61 -14.97 -15.94
C THR A 434 -16.25 -14.34 -17.18
N ALA A 435 -15.93 -13.08 -17.49
CA ALA A 435 -16.39 -12.41 -18.70
C ALA A 435 -15.60 -12.81 -19.96
N LEU A 436 -14.50 -13.57 -19.85
CA LEU A 436 -13.73 -14.01 -21.01
C LEU A 436 -14.34 -15.27 -21.63
N PRO A 437 -14.21 -15.47 -22.96
CA PRO A 437 -14.72 -16.66 -23.61
C PRO A 437 -14.02 -17.93 -23.07
N CYS A 438 -14.74 -19.04 -23.05
CA CYS A 438 -14.16 -20.34 -22.72
C CYS A 438 -13.01 -20.65 -23.68
N SER A 439 -11.89 -21.14 -23.15
CA SER A 439 -10.70 -21.48 -23.94
C SER A 439 -10.34 -22.95 -23.75
N PRO A 440 -10.02 -23.69 -24.82
CA PRO A 440 -9.48 -25.04 -24.71
C PRO A 440 -7.99 -25.06 -24.34
N ARG A 441 -7.34 -23.90 -24.31
CA ARG A 441 -5.92 -23.78 -23.96
C ARG A 441 -5.77 -23.49 -22.48
N GLU A 442 -4.71 -23.99 -21.86
CA GLU A 442 -4.33 -23.61 -20.49
C GLU A 442 -4.27 -22.08 -20.35
N PRO A 443 -4.76 -21.53 -19.21
CA PRO A 443 -4.62 -20.12 -18.94
C PRO A 443 -3.13 -19.74 -18.85
N ARG A 444 -2.82 -18.50 -19.25
CA ARG A 444 -1.47 -17.94 -19.20
C ARG A 444 -1.43 -16.76 -18.21
N PRO A 445 -0.31 -16.53 -17.51
CA PRO A 445 0.94 -17.31 -17.51
C PRO A 445 0.79 -18.72 -16.90
N ARG A 446 1.76 -19.61 -17.15
CA ARG A 446 1.74 -20.98 -16.63
C ARG A 446 2.14 -20.91 -15.16
N VAL A 447 1.29 -21.39 -14.27
CA VAL A 447 1.48 -21.22 -12.83
C VAL A 447 2.41 -22.29 -12.24
N ALA A 448 3.29 -21.88 -11.33
CA ALA A 448 4.29 -22.75 -10.69
C ALA A 448 3.66 -23.95 -9.95
N CYS A 449 2.44 -23.78 -9.44
CA CYS A 449 1.70 -24.83 -8.75
C CYS A 449 0.86 -25.72 -9.70
N SER A 450 0.91 -25.49 -11.02
CA SER A 450 0.26 -26.38 -11.97
C SER A 450 1.01 -27.70 -11.97
N SER A 451 0.29 -28.81 -11.73
CA SER A 451 0.86 -30.16 -11.73
C SER A 451 1.52 -30.58 -13.05
N GLY A 452 1.45 -29.74 -14.09
CA GLY A 452 2.00 -29.99 -15.42
C GLY A 452 1.33 -31.15 -16.16
N LYS A 453 0.37 -31.83 -15.51
CA LYS A 453 -0.40 -32.91 -16.11
C LYS A 453 -1.42 -32.31 -17.06
N PRO A 454 -1.44 -32.72 -18.34
CA PRO A 454 -2.49 -32.31 -19.25
C PRO A 454 -3.84 -32.73 -18.68
N LEU A 455 -4.85 -31.86 -18.85
CA LEU A 455 -6.23 -32.17 -18.48
C LEU A 455 -6.64 -33.48 -19.18
N ASP A 456 -7.20 -34.42 -18.42
CA ASP A 456 -7.75 -35.65 -19.00
C ASP A 456 -8.98 -35.29 -19.85
N ASP A 457 -8.84 -35.46 -21.17
CA ASP A 457 -9.83 -35.12 -22.19
C ASP A 457 -11.20 -35.73 -21.90
N ARG A 458 -11.26 -36.87 -21.18
CA ARG A 458 -12.51 -37.58 -20.85
C ARG A 458 -13.31 -36.91 -19.74
N THR A 459 -12.66 -36.12 -18.88
CA THR A 459 -13.30 -35.39 -17.76
C THR A 459 -13.39 -33.89 -18.02
N ALA A 460 -12.78 -33.42 -19.11
CA ALA A 460 -12.60 -32.02 -19.36
C ALA A 460 -13.90 -31.29 -19.75
N VAL A 461 -14.21 -30.22 -19.03
CA VAL A 461 -15.33 -29.32 -19.35
C VAL A 461 -14.78 -28.16 -20.16
N TRP A 462 -15.16 -28.09 -21.43
CA TRP A 462 -14.64 -27.10 -22.38
C TRP A 462 -15.50 -25.85 -22.52
N ARG A 463 -16.74 -25.89 -22.05
CA ARG A 463 -17.69 -24.78 -22.12
C ARG A 463 -18.42 -24.63 -20.80
N CYS A 464 -18.63 -23.39 -20.37
CA CYS A 464 -19.49 -23.08 -19.24
C CYS A 464 -20.96 -23.27 -19.62
N GLU A 465 -21.73 -23.81 -18.68
CA GLU A 465 -23.17 -23.99 -18.76
C GLU A 465 -23.81 -23.18 -17.62
N PRO A 466 -24.26 -21.94 -17.87
CA PRO A 466 -24.81 -21.08 -16.83
C PRO A 466 -26.03 -21.69 -16.12
N GLY A 467 -26.88 -22.42 -16.85
CA GLY A 467 -28.10 -23.03 -16.31
C GLY A 467 -27.87 -24.21 -15.35
N SER A 468 -26.68 -24.82 -15.35
CA SER A 468 -26.29 -25.90 -14.44
C SER A 468 -25.20 -25.46 -13.45
N SER A 469 -24.85 -24.17 -13.43
CA SER A 469 -23.72 -23.59 -12.69
C SER A 469 -22.38 -24.29 -12.93
N ARG A 470 -22.25 -25.02 -14.04
CA ARG A 470 -21.05 -25.79 -14.38
C ARG A 470 -20.06 -24.93 -15.15
N ARG A 471 -18.86 -24.79 -14.60
CA ARG A 471 -17.78 -23.99 -15.20
C ARG A 471 -16.83 -24.88 -16.02
N CYS A 472 -16.27 -24.30 -17.09
CA CYS A 472 -15.22 -24.96 -17.84
C CYS A 472 -13.92 -24.99 -17.03
N ASN A 473 -13.02 -25.91 -17.37
CA ASN A 473 -11.73 -26.05 -16.70
C ASN A 473 -10.89 -24.78 -16.75
N TRP A 474 -10.99 -24.01 -17.83
CA TRP A 474 -10.25 -22.76 -17.97
C TRP A 474 -10.71 -21.69 -16.98
N HIS A 475 -12.03 -21.50 -16.82
CA HIS A 475 -12.58 -20.59 -15.83
C HIS A 475 -12.32 -21.08 -14.40
N ALA A 476 -12.50 -22.37 -14.14
CA ALA A 476 -12.19 -22.97 -12.83
C ALA A 476 -10.69 -22.80 -12.47
N ALA A 477 -9.80 -22.96 -13.46
CA ALA A 477 -8.38 -22.73 -13.27
C ALA A 477 -8.10 -21.26 -12.94
N MET A 478 -8.66 -20.30 -13.70
CA MET A 478 -8.44 -18.86 -13.47
C MET A 478 -8.88 -18.36 -12.08
N GLU A 479 -9.81 -19.05 -11.41
CA GLU A 479 -10.22 -18.71 -10.04
C GLU A 479 -9.31 -19.30 -8.97
N SER A 480 -8.50 -20.29 -9.34
CA SER A 480 -7.54 -20.91 -8.43
C SER A 480 -6.56 -19.86 -7.91
N PRO A 481 -6.21 -19.90 -6.60
CA PRO A 481 -5.15 -19.06 -6.03
C PRO A 481 -3.82 -19.15 -6.80
N CYS A 482 -3.59 -20.26 -7.52
CA CYS A 482 -2.40 -20.47 -8.33
C CYS A 482 -2.21 -19.40 -9.42
N PHE A 483 -3.29 -18.83 -9.97
CA PHE A 483 -3.24 -17.78 -10.99
C PHE A 483 -3.16 -16.36 -10.40
N ARG A 484 -3.10 -16.27 -9.07
CA ARG A 484 -2.88 -15.04 -8.31
C ARG A 484 -1.55 -15.15 -7.57
N GLN A 485 -0.48 -15.34 -8.34
CA GLN A 485 0.86 -15.46 -7.78
C GLN A 485 1.31 -14.12 -7.22
N ASP A 486 2.03 -14.18 -6.10
CA ASP A 486 2.68 -13.02 -5.53
C ASP A 486 3.85 -12.63 -6.43
N THR A 487 4.14 -11.33 -6.47
CA THR A 487 5.03 -10.77 -7.48
C THR A 487 5.97 -9.77 -6.83
N THR A 488 7.25 -9.78 -7.22
CA THR A 488 8.22 -8.78 -6.79
C THR A 488 8.60 -7.87 -7.95
N LEU A 489 8.56 -6.56 -7.71
CA LEU A 489 8.95 -5.50 -8.64
C LEU A 489 10.24 -4.84 -8.13
N TRP A 490 11.31 -4.94 -8.89
CA TRP A 490 12.59 -4.27 -8.63
C TRP A 490 12.65 -2.93 -9.35
N LEU A 491 12.91 -1.86 -8.61
CA LEU A 491 13.09 -0.51 -9.16
C LEU A 491 14.61 -0.35 -9.46
N GLY A 492 15.03 -0.68 -10.68
CA GLY A 492 16.45 -0.89 -11.06
C GLY A 492 17.36 0.34 -11.12
N HIS A 493 17.28 1.26 -10.16
CA HIS A 493 18.10 2.48 -10.19
C HIS A 493 19.22 2.51 -9.15
N ARG A 494 20.46 2.73 -9.62
CA ARG A 494 21.63 3.02 -8.76
C ARG A 494 21.36 4.20 -7.82
N GLY A 495 21.67 4.04 -6.54
CA GLY A 495 21.52 5.06 -5.50
C GLY A 495 20.17 5.05 -4.75
N MET A 496 19.19 4.28 -5.22
CA MET A 496 18.02 3.96 -4.42
C MET A 496 18.39 2.88 -3.39
N ASP A 497 17.85 3.03 -2.19
CA ASP A 497 18.06 2.10 -1.08
C ASP A 497 16.74 1.42 -0.76
N ARG A 498 16.04 1.81 0.31
CA ARG A 498 14.75 1.25 0.70
C ARG A 498 13.54 2.06 0.24
N VAL A 499 12.35 1.46 0.39
CA VAL A 499 11.08 2.17 0.30
C VAL A 499 10.75 2.78 1.68
N PHE A 500 10.67 4.10 1.76
CA PHE A 500 10.45 4.83 3.01
C PHE A 500 8.98 5.03 3.35
N SER A 501 8.12 5.17 2.33
CA SER A 501 6.68 5.37 2.51
C SER A 501 5.92 4.85 1.30
N LEU A 502 4.67 4.46 1.54
CA LEU A 502 3.68 4.10 0.51
C LEU A 502 2.38 4.83 0.80
N ALA A 503 1.73 5.33 -0.24
CA ALA A 503 0.44 5.99 -0.10
C ALA A 503 -0.45 5.78 -1.32
N LYS A 504 -1.76 5.88 -1.13
CA LYS A 504 -2.75 5.91 -2.20
C LYS A 504 -3.91 6.81 -1.79
N ALA A 505 -4.52 7.49 -2.74
CA ALA A 505 -5.63 8.38 -2.44
C ALA A 505 -6.91 7.65 -2.01
N SER A 506 -7.21 6.52 -2.66
CA SER A 506 -8.38 5.69 -2.36
C SER A 506 -8.20 4.27 -2.89
N ASP A 507 -9.14 3.38 -2.59
CA ASP A 507 -9.18 2.03 -3.17
C ASP A 507 -9.55 2.03 -4.67
N THR A 508 -10.08 3.15 -5.16
CA THR A 508 -10.48 3.35 -6.56
C THR A 508 -9.49 4.21 -7.35
N SER A 509 -8.39 4.63 -6.75
CA SER A 509 -7.34 5.36 -7.47
C SER A 509 -6.59 4.40 -8.38
N ASP A 510 -6.32 4.84 -9.60
CA ASP A 510 -5.45 4.14 -10.55
C ASP A 510 -3.96 4.32 -10.20
N LYS A 511 -3.64 5.07 -9.15
CA LYS A 511 -2.27 5.40 -8.77
C LYS A 511 -1.99 5.08 -7.30
N PHE A 512 -0.74 4.73 -7.06
CA PHE A 512 -0.16 4.75 -5.73
C PHE A 512 1.27 5.28 -5.79
N TYR A 513 1.76 5.74 -4.66
CA TYR A 513 3.00 6.51 -4.56
C TYR A 513 3.99 5.84 -3.65
N LEU A 514 5.26 6.10 -3.95
CA LEU A 514 6.39 5.52 -3.26
C LEU A 514 7.42 6.59 -2.91
N GLY A 515 7.75 6.64 -1.62
CA GLY A 515 8.89 7.39 -1.12
C GLY A 515 10.19 6.60 -1.25
N LEU A 516 11.17 7.15 -1.97
CA LEU A 516 12.48 6.53 -2.20
C LEU A 516 13.60 7.48 -1.78
N ARG A 517 14.83 6.98 -1.71
CA ARG A 517 16.00 7.83 -1.50
C ARG A 517 16.23 8.74 -2.72
N GLY A 518 16.23 10.04 -2.49
CA GLY A 518 16.46 11.08 -3.52
C GLY A 518 15.39 11.13 -4.61
N ALA A 519 14.24 10.46 -4.42
CA ALA A 519 13.21 10.37 -5.44
C ALA A 519 11.82 10.04 -4.86
N ILE A 520 10.80 10.34 -5.65
CA ILE A 520 9.42 9.85 -5.45
C ILE A 520 9.04 9.06 -6.70
N ALA A 521 8.36 7.93 -6.56
CA ALA A 521 7.81 7.21 -7.70
C ALA A 521 6.28 7.21 -7.64
N GLU A 522 5.65 7.34 -8.80
CA GLU A 522 4.22 7.15 -9.05
C GLU A 522 4.07 5.84 -9.83
N ALA A 523 3.28 4.92 -9.30
CA ALA A 523 2.92 3.66 -9.94
C ALA A 523 1.47 3.77 -10.41
N GLN A 524 1.26 3.76 -11.73
CA GLN A 524 -0.05 3.83 -12.36
C GLN A 524 -0.50 2.45 -12.85
N LEU A 525 -1.72 2.07 -12.53
CA LEU A 525 -2.40 0.86 -12.95
C LEU A 525 -3.04 1.08 -14.32
N VAL A 526 -2.38 0.60 -15.36
CA VAL A 526 -2.82 0.80 -16.74
C VAL A 526 -2.49 -0.41 -17.60
N LEU A 527 -3.46 -0.92 -18.36
CA LEU A 527 -3.25 -2.01 -19.30
C LEU A 527 -2.42 -1.52 -20.48
N GLU A 528 -1.54 -2.37 -21.00
CA GLU A 528 -0.65 -2.05 -22.13
C GLU A 528 -1.40 -1.46 -23.34
N GLN A 529 -2.55 -2.04 -23.67
CA GLN A 529 -3.42 -1.61 -24.78
C GLN A 529 -4.04 -0.22 -24.59
N ASP A 530 -4.15 0.23 -23.32
CA ASP A 530 -4.76 1.49 -22.92
C ASP A 530 -3.69 2.55 -22.61
N VAL A 531 -2.39 2.19 -22.70
CA VAL A 531 -1.29 3.15 -22.66
C VAL A 531 -1.36 4.00 -23.94
N PRO A 532 -1.52 5.33 -23.83
CA PRO A 532 -1.65 6.19 -25.00
C PRO A 532 -0.44 6.05 -25.93
N THR A 533 -0.67 5.70 -27.20
CA THR A 533 0.37 5.52 -28.23
C THR A 533 0.99 6.83 -28.71
N ARG A 534 0.33 7.97 -28.45
CA ARG A 534 0.83 9.31 -28.77
C ARG A 534 1.76 9.80 -27.67
N ARG A 535 2.83 10.55 -28.02
CA ARG A 535 3.79 11.16 -27.06
C ARG A 535 3.08 11.61 -25.80
N GLN A 536 3.29 10.88 -24.69
CA GLN A 536 2.74 11.21 -23.40
C GLN A 536 3.05 12.69 -23.11
N SER A 537 2.05 13.45 -22.68
CA SER A 537 2.36 14.67 -21.93
C SER A 537 3.13 14.21 -20.70
N VAL A 538 4.42 14.54 -20.64
CA VAL A 538 5.26 14.24 -19.47
C VAL A 538 4.47 14.63 -18.22
N PRO A 539 4.31 13.74 -17.22
CA PRO A 539 3.57 14.07 -16.01
C PRO A 539 4.07 15.41 -15.45
N ARG A 540 3.13 16.29 -15.10
CA ARG A 540 3.52 17.57 -14.49
C ARG A 540 4.26 17.25 -13.20
N CYS A 541 5.36 17.96 -12.96
CA CYS A 541 6.15 17.83 -11.74
C CYS A 541 6.36 19.21 -11.11
N PRO A 542 6.72 19.28 -9.82
CA PRO A 542 7.07 20.53 -9.18
C PRO A 542 8.23 21.25 -9.89
N ALA A 543 8.30 22.56 -9.74
CA ALA A 543 9.41 23.34 -10.30
C ALA A 543 10.75 22.83 -9.75
N GLY A 544 11.74 22.64 -10.64
CA GLY A 544 13.04 22.08 -10.26
C GLY A 544 13.07 20.54 -10.18
N TRP A 545 11.99 19.86 -10.56
CA TRP A 545 11.95 18.39 -10.67
C TRP A 545 11.95 17.92 -12.13
N ARG A 546 12.32 16.67 -12.35
CA ARG A 546 12.21 15.95 -13.63
C ARG A 546 11.46 14.65 -13.42
N VAL A 547 10.70 14.26 -14.43
CA VAL A 547 10.06 12.95 -14.51
C VAL A 547 10.77 12.11 -15.57
N SER A 548 11.00 10.85 -15.27
CA SER A 548 11.43 9.85 -16.24
C SER A 548 10.70 8.54 -15.99
N ALA A 549 10.52 7.71 -17.01
CA ALA A 549 10.19 6.30 -16.77
C ALA A 549 11.26 5.67 -15.86
N ALA A 550 10.90 4.70 -15.03
CA ALA A 550 11.87 3.99 -14.20
C ALA A 550 12.73 3.06 -15.09
N PRO A 551 14.00 3.39 -15.37
CA PRO A 551 14.86 2.49 -16.15
C PRO A 551 15.18 1.24 -15.34
N ASN A 552 15.36 0.11 -16.02
CA ASN A 552 15.74 -1.19 -15.45
C ASN A 552 14.74 -1.74 -14.43
N ALA A 553 13.48 -1.31 -14.51
CA ALA A 553 12.42 -1.92 -13.71
C ALA A 553 12.20 -3.36 -14.18
N ALA A 554 12.20 -4.29 -13.24
CA ALA A 554 12.05 -5.71 -13.50
C ALA A 554 10.95 -6.27 -12.61
N MET A 555 10.14 -7.20 -13.12
CA MET A 555 9.10 -7.85 -12.33
C MET A 555 9.12 -9.36 -12.55
N ALA A 556 8.94 -10.13 -11.47
CA ALA A 556 8.90 -11.59 -11.52
C ALA A 556 7.91 -12.16 -10.50
N ASP A 557 7.28 -13.26 -10.88
CA ASP A 557 6.38 -14.01 -10.02
C ASP A 557 7.17 -14.89 -9.05
N THR A 558 6.86 -14.74 -7.76
CA THR A 558 7.54 -15.45 -6.66
C THR A 558 6.69 -16.56 -6.05
N GLY A 559 5.58 -16.95 -6.70
CA GLY A 559 4.75 -18.09 -6.32
C GLY A 559 3.60 -17.73 -5.39
N ILE A 560 3.21 -18.64 -4.49
CA ILE A 560 2.13 -18.41 -3.51
C ILE A 560 2.76 -18.33 -2.11
N SER A 561 2.62 -17.19 -1.45
CA SER A 561 3.27 -16.85 -0.18
C SER A 561 2.53 -17.28 1.08
N LEU A 562 1.27 -17.74 0.96
CA LEU A 562 0.50 -18.16 2.13
C LEU A 562 1.09 -19.45 2.68
N SER A 563 1.85 -19.30 3.76
CA SER A 563 2.38 -20.42 4.53
C SER A 563 1.27 -21.03 5.39
N THR A 564 0.68 -22.15 4.94
CA THR A 564 -0.37 -22.87 5.70
C THR A 564 0.14 -24.08 6.49
N SER A 565 1.38 -24.53 6.30
CA SER A 565 1.90 -25.74 6.97
C SER A 565 2.99 -25.44 8.00
N SER A 566 2.95 -26.24 9.05
CA SER A 566 4.07 -26.56 9.92
C SER A 566 5.33 -26.84 9.12
N VAL A 567 6.37 -26.03 9.32
CA VAL A 567 7.67 -26.18 8.63
C VAL A 567 8.45 -27.43 9.10
N HIS A 568 7.82 -28.29 9.90
CA HIS A 568 8.44 -29.53 10.40
C HIS A 568 8.06 -30.82 9.63
N GLY A 569 7.27 -30.73 8.56
CA GLY A 569 6.85 -31.93 7.79
C GLY A 569 7.58 -32.20 6.48
N GLY A 570 8.33 -31.23 5.96
CA GLY A 570 9.13 -31.37 4.74
C GLY A 570 10.46 -30.71 4.99
N ALA A 571 11.55 -31.46 4.81
CA ALA A 571 12.92 -30.96 4.91
C ALA A 571 13.05 -29.55 4.30
N HIS A 572 13.92 -28.70 4.87
CA HIS A 572 14.41 -27.37 4.46
C HIS A 572 14.61 -27.10 2.94
N GLY A 573 13.68 -27.49 2.08
CA GLY A 573 13.87 -27.81 0.66
C GLY A 573 12.61 -27.69 -0.20
N ASP A 574 11.43 -27.41 0.39
CA ASP A 574 10.21 -27.05 -0.37
C ASP A 574 9.98 -25.52 -0.45
N LEU A 575 10.97 -24.70 -0.07
CA LEU A 575 11.13 -23.39 -0.70
C LEU A 575 11.46 -23.70 -2.15
N HIS A 576 10.58 -23.37 -3.10
CA HIS A 576 10.86 -23.56 -4.52
C HIS A 576 12.22 -22.94 -4.87
N ASN A 577 13.27 -23.76 -4.96
CA ASN A 577 14.61 -23.39 -5.46
C ASN A 577 14.60 -23.06 -6.96
N GLY A 578 13.41 -23.00 -7.58
CA GLY A 578 13.23 -22.52 -8.94
C GLY A 578 13.40 -21.01 -9.00
N MET A 579 14.18 -20.53 -9.96
CA MET A 579 14.24 -19.10 -10.26
C MET A 579 12.83 -18.57 -10.56
N PRO A 580 12.44 -17.40 -10.04
CA PRO A 580 11.13 -16.83 -10.31
C PRO A 580 10.97 -16.54 -11.81
N GLU A 581 9.74 -16.68 -12.32
CA GLU A 581 9.45 -16.42 -13.73
C GLU A 581 9.45 -14.90 -13.94
N MET A 582 10.42 -14.41 -14.73
CA MET A 582 10.48 -13.01 -15.13
C MET A 582 9.29 -12.65 -16.02
N LEU A 583 8.44 -11.76 -15.53
CA LEU A 583 7.29 -11.24 -16.28
C LEU A 583 7.73 -10.19 -17.30
N TYR A 584 8.63 -9.27 -16.89
CA TYR A 584 9.24 -8.31 -17.80
C TYR A 584 10.54 -7.72 -17.22
N HIS A 585 11.37 -7.18 -18.12
CA HIS A 585 12.52 -6.33 -17.82
C HIS A 585 12.49 -5.11 -18.75
N TYR A 586 12.53 -3.90 -18.19
CA TYR A 586 12.51 -2.66 -18.95
C TYR A 586 13.90 -2.02 -18.98
N ASP A 587 14.68 -2.22 -20.05
CA ASP A 587 16.06 -1.71 -20.17
C ASP A 587 16.14 -0.22 -20.61
N GLY A 588 15.03 0.51 -20.65
CA GLY A 588 15.02 1.93 -21.03
C GLY A 588 15.42 2.25 -22.49
N SER A 589 15.88 1.27 -23.27
CA SER A 589 16.20 1.43 -24.69
C SER A 589 15.00 1.03 -25.56
N GLN A 590 14.43 1.98 -26.30
CA GLN A 590 13.27 1.74 -27.18
C GLN A 590 13.54 0.79 -28.37
N ARG A 591 14.63 0.02 -28.39
CA ARG A 591 15.15 -0.58 -29.64
C ARG A 591 14.95 -2.07 -29.85
N LYS A 592 14.34 -2.83 -28.93
CA LYS A 592 14.05 -4.25 -29.18
C LYS A 592 12.68 -4.67 -28.64
N GLN A 593 11.62 -4.24 -29.32
CA GLN A 593 10.36 -4.99 -29.33
C GLN A 593 10.55 -6.19 -30.28
N GLY A 594 11.01 -7.31 -29.76
CA GLY A 594 11.17 -8.51 -30.56
C GLY A 594 11.66 -9.69 -29.73
N LEU A 595 10.78 -10.68 -29.58
CA LEU A 595 10.96 -11.99 -28.96
C LEU A 595 11.18 -12.04 -27.43
N ARG A 596 10.40 -12.94 -26.80
CA ARG A 596 10.65 -13.57 -25.50
C ARG A 596 11.96 -14.37 -25.54
N GLU A 597 13.10 -13.70 -25.66
CA GLU A 597 14.37 -14.27 -25.21
C GLU A 597 14.43 -14.15 -23.69
N LEU A 598 14.93 -15.16 -22.98
CA LEU A 598 15.14 -15.14 -21.53
C LEU A 598 15.93 -13.88 -21.18
N LEU A 599 15.23 -12.88 -20.64
CA LEU A 599 15.75 -11.54 -20.40
C LEU A 599 16.82 -11.61 -19.32
N GLU A 600 17.97 -11.00 -19.58
CA GLU A 600 19.06 -10.94 -18.62
C GLU A 600 18.60 -10.26 -17.31
N PRO A 601 19.06 -10.78 -16.16
CA PRO A 601 18.73 -10.25 -14.83
C PRO A 601 19.27 -8.82 -14.65
N PRO A 602 18.62 -7.96 -13.84
CA PRO A 602 19.16 -6.63 -13.52
C PRO A 602 20.54 -6.73 -12.85
N GLU A 603 21.56 -6.17 -13.51
CA GLU A 603 22.97 -6.26 -13.10
C GLU A 603 23.20 -5.84 -11.64
N GLY A 604 23.98 -6.64 -10.91
CA GLY A 604 24.36 -6.34 -9.52
C GLY A 604 23.30 -6.69 -8.46
N THR A 605 22.18 -7.31 -8.86
CA THR A 605 21.22 -7.90 -7.92
C THR A 605 21.62 -9.34 -7.57
N ARG A 606 21.10 -9.89 -6.45
CA ARG A 606 21.27 -11.32 -6.14
C ARG A 606 20.64 -12.23 -7.21
N PHE A 607 19.65 -11.70 -7.94
CA PHE A 607 19.04 -12.35 -9.10
C PHE A 607 20.04 -12.47 -10.26
N ASP A 608 20.90 -11.46 -10.48
CA ASP A 608 22.02 -11.53 -11.43
C ASP A 608 23.07 -12.57 -11.04
N THR A 609 23.41 -12.67 -9.77
CA THR A 609 24.35 -13.70 -9.28
C THR A 609 23.78 -15.11 -9.39
N ALA A 610 22.53 -15.33 -8.98
CA ALA A 610 21.85 -16.62 -9.07
C ALA A 610 21.61 -17.06 -10.54
N TRP A 611 21.24 -16.11 -11.40
CA TRP A 611 21.09 -16.34 -12.83
C TRP A 611 22.42 -16.70 -13.51
N ARG A 612 23.50 -15.94 -13.27
CA ARG A 612 24.84 -16.23 -13.81
C ARG A 612 25.35 -17.60 -13.36
N GLN A 613 25.07 -18.00 -12.11
CA GLN A 613 25.42 -19.33 -11.60
C GLN A 613 24.65 -20.45 -12.32
N GLN A 614 23.36 -20.28 -12.61
CA GLN A 614 22.57 -21.27 -13.35
C GLN A 614 22.89 -21.32 -14.85
N VAL A 615 23.15 -20.18 -15.50
CA VAL A 615 23.61 -20.14 -16.90
C VAL A 615 24.94 -20.87 -17.04
N ALA A 616 25.88 -20.64 -16.11
CA ALA A 616 27.15 -21.36 -16.06
C ALA A 616 26.97 -22.87 -15.81
N ALA A 617 25.97 -23.29 -15.03
CA ALA A 617 25.65 -24.70 -14.80
C ALA A 617 25.00 -25.37 -16.03
N ARG A 618 24.12 -24.67 -16.77
CA ARG A 618 23.53 -25.17 -18.02
C ARG A 618 24.55 -25.33 -19.15
N HIS A 619 25.56 -24.46 -19.21
CA HIS A 619 26.65 -24.58 -20.18
C HIS A 619 27.69 -25.66 -19.83
N ARG A 620 27.69 -26.20 -18.61
CA ARG A 620 28.56 -27.31 -18.20
C ARG A 620 27.91 -28.69 -18.36
N GLY A 621 26.65 -28.74 -18.77
CA GLY A 621 25.88 -29.98 -18.98
C GLY A 621 25.64 -30.34 -20.45
N HIS A 622 26.35 -29.70 -21.39
CA HIS A 622 26.33 -30.02 -22.82
C HIS A 622 27.70 -30.46 -23.30
#